data_AF-M2AZZ4-F1
#
_entry.id   AF-M2AZZ4-F1
#
_cell.length_a   1.000
_cell.length_b   1.000
_cell.length_c   1.000
_cell.angle_alpha   90.00
_cell.angle_beta   90.00
_cell.angle_gamma   90.00
#
_symmetry.space_group_name_H-M   'P 1'
#
loop_
_entity.id
_entity.type
_entity.pdbx_description
1 polymer ?
#
loop_
_entity_poly.entity_id
_entity_poly.type
_entity_poly.pdbx_seq_one_letter_code
_entity_poly.pdbx_strand_id
1 'polypeptide(L)'
;MGETLMLALVALVPILTVGVLLVGLRWPAARAMPVAFVLTAALSALVWQVPVLQVAAASTKGVIIAISLLFIVFGAILLLESLTVSGAIRTIRSSFSNLSPDARVQAIIIAWLFGSFIEGAAGFGTPAAVCVPLLVGLGFPALAAVFCGMIIQSTPVSFGAVGTPILVGVDKGLSGSAAAQSLAV
;
A
#
# COMPACT_ATOMS: atom_id res chain seq x y z
N MET A 1 -26.65 19.76 10.35
CA MET A 1 -25.34 20.12 9.74
C MET A 1 -24.19 20.07 10.77
N GLY A 2 -24.30 20.75 11.93
CA GLY A 2 -23.21 20.86 12.91
C GLY A 2 -22.75 19.56 13.56
N GLU A 3 -23.67 18.71 14.02
CA GLU A 3 -23.31 17.42 14.65
C GLU A 3 -22.66 16.44 13.67
N THR A 4 -23.19 16.32 12.46
CA THR A 4 -22.62 15.44 11.43
C THR A 4 -21.20 15.88 11.04
N LEU A 5 -20.96 17.18 10.93
CA LEU A 5 -19.63 17.73 10.69
C LEU A 5 -18.69 17.42 11.86
N MET A 6 -19.16 17.54 13.10
CA MET A 6 -18.37 17.22 14.28
C MET A 6 -17.99 15.73 14.32
N LEU A 7 -18.94 14.83 14.06
CA LEU A 7 -18.67 13.38 13.96
C LEU A 7 -17.70 13.06 12.81
N ALA A 8 -17.81 13.75 11.67
CA ALA A 8 -16.88 13.59 10.55
C ALA A 8 -15.45 14.04 10.92
N LEU A 9 -15.32 15.15 11.67
CA LEU A 9 -14.03 15.61 12.17
C LEU A 9 -13.42 14.63 13.18
N VAL A 10 -14.24 14.03 14.06
CA VAL A 10 -13.78 12.98 14.99
C VAL A 10 -13.33 11.74 14.22
N ALA A 11 -13.98 11.38 13.11
CA ALA A 11 -13.56 10.26 12.26
C ALA A 11 -12.20 10.48 11.59
N LEU A 12 -11.72 11.72 11.45
CA LEU A 12 -10.36 12.01 10.96
C LEU A 12 -9.26 11.74 12.01
N VAL A 13 -9.60 11.66 13.29
CA VAL A 13 -8.63 11.56 14.38
C VAL A 13 -7.68 10.36 14.24
N PRO A 14 -8.16 9.12 13.95
CA PRO A 14 -7.25 7.99 13.71
C PRO A 14 -6.31 8.20 12.52
N ILE A 15 -6.80 8.81 11.44
CA ILE A 15 -6.02 9.08 10.22
C ILE A 15 -4.92 10.10 10.51
N LEU A 16 -5.26 11.20 11.16
CA LEU A 16 -4.30 12.23 11.57
C LEU A 16 -3.28 11.67 12.55
N THR A 17 -3.70 10.80 13.47
CA THR A 17 -2.80 10.14 14.41
C THR A 17 -1.76 9.31 13.67
N VAL A 18 -2.16 8.50 12.67
CA VAL A 18 -1.20 7.77 11.83
C VAL A 18 -0.26 8.72 11.11
N GLY A 19 -0.76 9.80 10.51
CA GLY A 19 0.06 10.80 9.84
C GLY A 19 1.11 11.44 10.76
N VAL A 20 0.70 11.85 11.96
CA VAL A 20 1.60 12.44 12.97
C VAL A 20 2.63 11.41 13.46
N LEU A 21 2.22 10.19 13.76
CA LEU A 21 3.13 9.16 14.26
C LEU A 21 4.15 8.74 13.18
N LEU A 22 3.72 8.55 11.94
CA LEU A 22 4.59 8.08 10.85
C LEU A 22 5.44 9.18 10.23
N VAL A 23 4.89 10.37 9.97
CA VAL A 23 5.60 11.45 9.27
C VAL A 23 6.26 12.40 10.26
N GLY A 24 5.53 12.80 11.31
CA GLY A 24 6.01 13.74 12.31
C GLY A 24 7.03 13.10 13.26
N LEU A 25 6.61 12.04 13.97
CA LEU A 25 7.44 11.35 14.97
C LEU A 25 8.32 10.25 14.36
N ARG A 26 8.12 9.90 13.08
CA ARG A 26 8.89 8.87 12.36
C ARG A 26 8.88 7.51 13.06
N TRP A 27 7.77 7.17 13.71
CA TRP A 27 7.61 5.86 14.32
C TRP A 27 7.49 4.79 13.25
N PRO A 28 8.04 3.58 13.49
CA PRO A 28 7.79 2.46 12.59
C PRO A 28 6.30 2.12 12.59
N ALA A 29 5.77 1.72 11.44
CA ALA A 29 4.37 1.33 11.27
C ALA A 29 3.93 0.24 12.27
N ALA A 30 4.84 -0.68 12.62
CA ALA A 30 4.61 -1.70 13.65
C ALA A 30 4.20 -1.14 15.02
N ARG A 31 4.60 0.10 15.35
CA ARG A 31 4.18 0.79 16.59
C ARG A 31 3.02 1.74 16.36
N ALA A 32 2.98 2.45 15.23
CA ALA A 32 1.94 3.44 14.96
C ALA A 32 0.56 2.81 14.71
N MET A 33 0.50 1.69 13.99
CA MET A 33 -0.77 1.07 13.59
C MET A 33 -1.57 0.50 14.79
N PRO A 34 -0.94 -0.17 15.79
CA PRO A 34 -1.65 -0.56 17.01
C PRO A 34 -2.25 0.62 17.78
N VAL A 35 -1.54 1.75 17.85
CA VAL A 35 -2.06 2.97 18.50
C VAL A 35 -3.31 3.47 17.79
N ALA A 36 -3.28 3.54 16.46
CA ALA A 36 -4.43 3.94 15.66
C ALA A 36 -5.61 2.96 15.81
N PHE A 37 -5.34 1.66 15.91
CA PHE A 37 -6.37 0.64 16.16
C PHE A 37 -7.06 0.85 17.52
N VAL A 38 -6.28 0.99 18.61
CA VAL A 38 -6.82 1.22 19.96
C VAL A 38 -7.64 2.50 20.00
N LEU A 39 -7.14 3.57 19.36
CA LEU A 39 -7.85 4.84 19.27
C LEU A 39 -9.16 4.69 18.50
N THR A 40 -9.16 3.98 17.37
CA THR A 40 -10.38 3.73 16.57
C THR A 40 -11.40 2.91 17.36
N ALA A 41 -10.96 1.87 18.07
CA ALA A 41 -11.83 1.04 18.91
C ALA A 41 -12.43 1.85 20.07
N ALA A 42 -11.62 2.69 20.72
CA ALA A 42 -12.06 3.56 21.81
C ALA A 42 -13.09 4.60 21.32
N LEU A 43 -12.81 5.28 20.20
CA LEU A 43 -13.75 6.25 19.64
C LEU A 43 -15.05 5.58 19.19
N SER A 44 -14.98 4.39 18.56
CA SER A 44 -16.16 3.61 18.17
C SER A 44 -17.08 3.30 19.36
N ALA A 45 -16.51 2.89 20.49
CA ALA A 45 -17.26 2.58 21.70
C ALA A 45 -17.76 3.83 22.45
N LEU A 46 -16.96 4.90 22.52
CA LEU A 46 -17.26 6.07 23.36
C LEU A 46 -18.08 7.15 22.64
N VAL A 47 -17.80 7.39 21.36
CA VAL A 47 -18.42 8.46 20.58
C VAL A 47 -19.66 7.94 19.85
N TRP A 48 -19.51 6.82 19.13
CA TRP A 48 -20.61 6.22 18.36
C TRP A 48 -21.41 5.18 19.14
N GLN A 49 -21.01 4.87 20.38
CA GLN A 49 -21.72 3.94 21.27
C GLN A 49 -21.97 2.57 20.61
N VAL A 50 -21.02 2.14 19.77
CA VAL A 50 -21.11 0.85 19.07
C VAL A 50 -20.98 -0.28 20.11
N PRO A 51 -21.86 -1.31 20.07
CA PRO A 51 -21.78 -2.43 21.00
C PRO A 51 -20.40 -3.08 20.99
N VAL A 52 -19.84 -3.34 22.18
CA VAL A 52 -18.49 -3.92 22.33
C VAL A 52 -18.34 -5.24 21.56
N LEU A 53 -19.40 -6.05 21.50
CA LEU A 53 -19.44 -7.28 20.71
C LEU A 53 -19.21 -7.03 19.22
N GLN A 54 -19.78 -5.95 18.67
CA GLN A 54 -19.59 -5.57 17.28
C GLN A 54 -18.18 -5.05 17.02
N VAL A 55 -17.60 -4.29 17.96
CA VAL A 55 -16.19 -3.84 17.89
C VAL A 55 -15.24 -5.06 17.91
N ALA A 56 -15.49 -6.03 18.79
CA ALA A 56 -14.72 -7.27 18.85
C ALA A 56 -14.85 -8.09 17.56
N ALA A 57 -16.07 -8.26 17.03
CA ALA A 57 -16.31 -8.95 15.77
C ALA A 57 -15.60 -8.27 14.58
N ALA A 58 -15.65 -6.94 14.50
CA ALA A 58 -14.95 -6.17 13.48
C ALA A 58 -13.42 -6.31 13.60
N SER A 59 -12.90 -6.34 14.83
CA SER A 59 -11.48 -6.54 15.10
C SER A 59 -11.01 -7.92 14.64
N THR A 60 -11.76 -8.98 14.98
CA THR A 60 -11.47 -10.35 14.53
C THR A 60 -11.54 -10.47 13.01
N LYS A 61 -12.55 -9.85 12.37
CA LYS A 61 -12.63 -9.76 10.91
C LYS A 61 -11.39 -9.08 10.32
N GLY A 62 -10.92 -8.00 10.93
CA GLY A 62 -9.68 -7.31 10.55
C GLY A 62 -8.45 -8.22 10.61
N VAL A 63 -8.31 -9.03 11.66
CA VAL A 63 -7.22 -10.01 11.78
C VAL A 63 -7.29 -11.07 10.67
N ILE A 64 -8.48 -11.61 10.38
CA ILE A 64 -8.67 -12.57 9.30
C ILE A 64 -8.26 -11.96 7.95
N ILE A 65 -8.70 -10.73 7.67
CA ILE A 65 -8.31 -10.00 6.46
C ILE A 65 -6.79 -9.85 6.40
N ALA A 66 -6.15 -9.44 7.50
CA ALA A 66 -4.70 -9.27 7.56
C ALA A 66 -3.96 -10.59 7.27
N ILE A 67 -4.42 -11.72 7.81
CA ILE A 67 -3.84 -13.05 7.52
C ILE A 67 -3.98 -13.39 6.04
N SER A 68 -5.15 -13.13 5.43
CA SER A 68 -5.35 -13.34 3.99
C SER A 68 -4.38 -12.50 3.15
N LEU A 69 -4.13 -11.25 3.54
CA LEU A 69 -3.15 -10.39 2.86
C LEU A 69 -1.72 -10.91 3.02
N LEU A 70 -1.35 -11.36 4.23
CA LEU A 70 -0.04 -11.96 4.48
C LEU A 70 0.21 -13.21 3.62
N PHE A 71 -0.83 -13.99 3.33
CA PHE A 71 -0.71 -15.15 2.44
C PHE A 71 -0.39 -14.76 0.99
N ILE A 72 -1.01 -13.67 0.49
CA ILE A 72 -0.71 -13.12 -0.83
C ILE A 72 0.74 -12.61 -0.89
N VAL A 73 1.14 -11.82 0.12
CA VAL A 73 2.50 -11.28 0.24
C VAL A 73 3.53 -12.40 0.33
N PHE A 74 3.24 -13.46 1.08
CA PHE A 74 4.10 -14.63 1.18
C PHE A 74 4.32 -15.28 -0.19
N GLY A 75 3.26 -15.54 -0.96
CA GLY A 75 3.37 -16.11 -2.30
C GLY A 75 4.18 -15.23 -3.25
N ALA A 76 3.99 -13.91 -3.18
CA ALA A 76 4.74 -12.95 -3.99
C ALA A 76 6.23 -12.90 -3.64
N ILE A 77 6.57 -12.84 -2.34
CA ILE A 77 7.96 -12.86 -1.87
C ILE A 77 8.63 -14.19 -2.22
N LEU A 78 7.94 -15.31 -2.03
CA LEU A 78 8.45 -16.63 -2.41
C LEU A 78 8.79 -16.70 -3.90
N LEU A 79 7.92 -16.16 -4.76
CA LEU A 79 8.17 -16.09 -6.20
C LEU A 79 9.36 -15.16 -6.52
N LEU A 80 9.42 -13.97 -5.90
CA LEU A 80 10.52 -13.03 -6.12
C LEU A 80 11.87 -13.61 -5.68
N GLU A 81 11.92 -14.28 -4.52
CA GLU A 81 13.13 -14.93 -4.04
C GLU A 81 13.51 -16.13 -4.90
N SER A 82 12.54 -16.92 -5.36
CA SER A 82 12.80 -18.03 -6.30
C SER A 82 13.41 -17.52 -7.62
N LEU A 83 12.90 -16.41 -8.17
CA LEU A 83 13.46 -15.76 -9.36
C LEU A 83 14.85 -15.15 -9.11
N THR A 84 15.11 -14.71 -7.88
CA THR A 84 16.40 -14.13 -7.48
C THR A 84 17.46 -15.22 -7.34
N VAL A 85 17.15 -16.29 -6.61
CA VAL A 85 18.04 -17.45 -6.39
C VAL A 85 18.33 -18.19 -7.69
N SER A 86 17.32 -18.40 -8.54
CA SER A 86 17.50 -19.01 -9.88
C SER A 86 18.31 -18.13 -10.85
N GLY A 87 18.52 -16.84 -10.54
CA GLY A 87 19.22 -15.89 -11.40
C GLY A 87 18.36 -15.31 -12.52
N ALA A 88 17.07 -15.66 -12.62
CA ALA A 88 16.15 -15.12 -13.61
C ALA A 88 16.07 -13.59 -13.56
N ILE A 89 16.09 -12.99 -12.36
CA ILE A 89 16.13 -11.52 -12.19
C ILE A 89 17.39 -10.91 -12.84
N ARG A 90 18.56 -11.58 -12.78
CA ARG A 90 19.78 -11.09 -13.41
C ARG A 90 19.67 -11.12 -14.94
N THR A 91 19.05 -12.15 -15.49
CA THR A 91 18.76 -12.25 -16.92
C THR A 91 17.79 -11.16 -17.38
N ILE A 92 16.70 -10.94 -16.64
CA ILE A 92 15.75 -9.84 -16.92
C ILE A 92 16.46 -8.48 -16.89
N ARG A 93 17.33 -8.26 -15.90
CA ARG A 93 18.13 -7.04 -15.79
C ARG A 93 19.07 -6.85 -16.98
N SER A 94 19.82 -7.88 -17.39
CA SER A 94 20.77 -7.75 -18.50
C SER A 94 20.07 -7.49 -19.84
N SER A 95 18.85 -8.01 -20.03
CA SER A 95 18.01 -7.68 -21.18
C SER A 95 17.65 -6.18 -21.21
N PHE A 96 17.34 -5.56 -20.07
CA PHE A 96 17.00 -4.14 -20.03
C PHE A 96 18.19 -3.20 -20.32
N SER A 97 19.40 -3.54 -19.86
CA SER A 97 20.61 -2.75 -20.17
C SER A 97 20.90 -2.68 -21.67
N ASN A 98 20.53 -3.69 -22.43
CA ASN A 98 20.81 -3.79 -23.87
C ASN A 98 19.71 -3.18 -24.76
N LEU A 99 18.58 -2.76 -24.18
CA LEU A 99 17.41 -2.32 -24.94
C LEU A 99 17.53 -0.87 -25.43
N SER A 100 18.09 0.02 -24.60
CA SER A 100 18.33 1.41 -24.98
C SER A 100 19.46 2.03 -24.15
N PRO A 101 20.36 2.84 -24.76
CA PRO A 101 21.34 3.62 -24.02
C PRO A 101 20.75 4.90 -23.41
N ASP A 102 19.52 5.31 -23.76
CA ASP A 102 18.92 6.53 -23.21
C ASP A 102 18.32 6.25 -21.81
N ALA A 103 18.84 6.96 -20.80
CA ALA A 103 18.38 6.85 -19.41
C ALA A 103 16.88 7.14 -19.25
N ARG A 104 16.28 8.01 -20.05
CA ARG A 104 14.83 8.30 -19.97
C ARG A 104 14.01 7.09 -20.40
N VAL A 105 14.44 6.41 -21.46
CA VAL A 105 13.79 5.20 -21.96
C VAL A 105 13.95 4.06 -20.95
N GLN A 106 15.14 3.90 -20.36
CA GLN A 106 15.38 2.92 -19.30
C GLN A 106 14.50 3.17 -18.07
N ALA A 107 14.31 4.44 -17.67
CA ALA A 107 13.42 4.79 -16.57
C ALA A 107 11.97 4.35 -16.84
N ILE A 108 11.46 4.57 -18.05
CA ILE A 108 10.11 4.12 -18.43
C ILE A 108 10.04 2.59 -18.40
N ILE A 109 10.99 1.90 -19.02
CA ILE A 109 10.95 0.43 -19.07
C ILE A 109 11.03 -0.18 -17.66
N ILE A 110 11.90 0.35 -16.82
CA ILE A 110 12.20 -0.24 -15.50
C ILE A 110 11.21 0.24 -14.45
N ALA A 111 11.10 1.55 -14.21
CA ALA A 111 10.25 2.06 -13.14
C ALA A 111 8.77 2.02 -13.53
N TRP A 112 8.42 2.31 -14.79
CA TRP A 112 7.02 2.31 -15.22
C TRP A 112 6.52 0.92 -15.59
N LEU A 113 7.06 0.30 -16.64
CA LEU A 113 6.52 -0.96 -17.16
C LEU A 113 6.78 -2.12 -16.18
N PHE A 114 8.05 -2.39 -15.87
CA PHE A 114 8.42 -3.48 -14.99
C PHE A 114 7.98 -3.24 -13.54
N GLY A 115 8.15 -2.02 -13.02
CA GLY A 115 7.65 -1.63 -11.70
C GLY A 115 6.15 -1.81 -11.57
N SER A 116 5.35 -1.35 -12.52
CA SER A 116 3.89 -1.54 -12.46
C SER A 116 3.48 -3.01 -12.55
N PHE A 117 4.17 -3.80 -13.37
CA PHE A 117 3.92 -5.25 -13.48
C PHE A 117 4.18 -5.97 -12.15
N ILE A 118 5.33 -5.72 -11.52
CA ILE A 118 5.67 -6.34 -10.24
C ILE A 118 4.77 -5.82 -9.12
N GLU A 119 4.44 -4.53 -9.07
CA GLU A 119 3.46 -4.03 -8.09
C GLU A 119 2.10 -4.71 -8.28
N GLY A 120 1.63 -4.87 -9.52
CA GLY A 120 0.38 -5.58 -9.80
C GLY A 120 0.38 -7.02 -9.29
N ALA A 121 1.48 -7.75 -9.49
CA ALA A 121 1.62 -9.14 -9.06
C ALA A 121 1.84 -9.30 -7.54
N ALA A 122 2.73 -8.50 -6.96
CA ALA A 122 3.19 -8.63 -5.57
C ALA A 122 2.53 -7.66 -4.60
N GLY A 123 2.33 -6.41 -5.04
CA GLY A 123 1.81 -5.30 -4.25
C GLY A 123 2.80 -4.74 -3.23
N PHE A 124 2.29 -3.90 -2.34
CA PHE A 124 2.93 -3.48 -1.08
C PHE A 124 4.29 -2.81 -1.23
N GLY A 125 4.49 -2.10 -2.32
CA GLY A 125 5.67 -1.27 -2.48
C GLY A 125 6.88 -1.99 -3.10
N THR A 126 6.67 -3.15 -3.71
CA THR A 126 7.73 -4.00 -4.29
C THR A 126 8.64 -3.27 -5.29
N PRO A 127 8.17 -2.33 -6.14
CA PRO A 127 9.04 -1.54 -7.02
C PRO A 127 10.10 -0.72 -6.30
N ALA A 128 9.81 -0.22 -5.10
CA ALA A 128 10.79 0.52 -4.31
C ALA A 128 11.97 -0.39 -3.90
N ALA A 129 11.70 -1.67 -3.63
CA ALA A 129 12.71 -2.65 -3.26
C ALA A 129 13.50 -3.19 -4.46
N VAL A 130 12.89 -3.27 -5.65
CA VAL A 130 13.50 -3.92 -6.83
C VAL A 130 13.95 -2.93 -7.89
N CYS A 131 13.09 -2.00 -8.30
CA CYS A 131 13.35 -1.09 -9.43
C CYS A 131 14.34 0.02 -9.05
N VAL A 132 14.31 0.52 -7.82
CA VAL A 132 15.23 1.59 -7.38
C VAL A 132 16.68 1.10 -7.36
N PRO A 133 17.05 -0.03 -6.72
CA PRO A 133 18.43 -0.55 -6.78
C PRO A 133 18.87 -0.89 -8.21
N LEU A 134 17.94 -1.33 -9.05
CA LEU A 134 18.19 -1.62 -10.45
C LEU A 134 18.61 -0.37 -11.23
N LEU A 135 17.86 0.74 -11.09
CA LEU A 135 18.20 2.02 -11.70
C LEU A 135 19.54 2.56 -11.20
N VAL A 136 19.80 2.47 -9.90
CA VAL A 136 21.11 2.86 -9.32
C VAL A 136 22.24 2.03 -9.92
N GLY A 137 22.04 0.72 -10.06
CA GLY A 137 23.00 -0.19 -10.69
C GLY A 137 23.27 0.10 -12.17
N LEU A 138 22.37 0.81 -12.85
CA LEU A 138 22.53 1.27 -14.24
C LEU A 138 23.18 2.66 -14.36
N GLY A 139 23.57 3.27 -13.23
CA GLY A 139 24.30 4.55 -13.21
C GLY A 139 23.41 5.78 -13.03
N PHE A 140 22.13 5.61 -12.71
CA PHE A 140 21.29 6.76 -12.37
C PHE A 140 21.75 7.39 -11.05
N PRO A 141 21.71 8.73 -10.92
CA PRO A 141 21.88 9.38 -9.63
C PRO A 141 20.89 8.77 -8.62
N ALA A 142 21.38 8.37 -7.44
CA ALA A 142 20.58 7.64 -6.46
C ALA A 142 19.27 8.36 -6.12
N LEU A 143 19.33 9.68 -5.96
CA LEU A 143 18.16 10.50 -5.68
C LEU A 143 17.15 10.49 -6.84
N ALA A 144 17.62 10.56 -8.08
CA ALA A 144 16.77 10.50 -9.27
C ALA A 144 16.10 9.12 -9.42
N ALA A 145 16.83 8.04 -9.12
CA ALA A 145 16.27 6.69 -9.11
C ALA A 145 15.15 6.53 -8.07
N VAL A 146 15.37 7.05 -6.85
CA VAL A 146 14.35 7.05 -5.79
C VAL A 146 13.14 7.88 -6.21
N PHE A 147 13.32 9.12 -6.67
CA PHE A 147 12.19 9.95 -7.10
C PHE A 147 11.42 9.30 -8.25
N CYS A 148 12.11 8.82 -9.28
CA CYS A 148 11.50 8.13 -10.41
C CYS A 148 10.70 6.91 -9.95
N GLY A 149 11.31 6.03 -9.16
CA GLY A 149 10.65 4.83 -8.63
C GLY A 149 9.43 5.16 -7.77
N MET A 150 9.56 6.07 -6.81
CA MET A 150 8.49 6.40 -5.85
C MET A 150 7.33 7.18 -6.49
N ILE A 151 7.62 8.12 -7.38
CA ILE A 151 6.57 8.87 -8.10
C ILE A 151 5.80 7.92 -9.00
N ILE A 152 6.50 7.11 -9.80
CA ILE A 152 5.86 6.20 -10.74
C ILE A 152 5.03 5.15 -9.99
N GLN A 153 5.57 4.60 -8.90
CA GLN A 153 4.89 3.66 -8.01
C GLN A 153 3.54 4.17 -7.46
N SER A 154 3.36 5.49 -7.36
CA SER A 154 2.08 6.05 -6.91
C SER A 154 0.93 5.78 -7.90
N THR A 155 1.22 5.38 -9.14
CA THR A 155 0.22 5.04 -10.17
C THR A 155 -0.30 3.60 -10.06
N PRO A 156 0.57 2.55 -10.08
CA PRO A 156 0.11 1.16 -10.04
C PRO A 156 -0.32 0.68 -8.65
N VAL A 157 -0.02 1.41 -7.56
CA VAL A 157 -0.30 0.96 -6.17
C VAL A 157 -1.77 0.57 -5.97
N SER A 158 -2.71 1.28 -6.58
CA SER A 158 -4.14 0.97 -6.52
C SER A 158 -4.47 -0.43 -7.06
N PHE A 159 -3.70 -0.90 -8.04
CA PHE A 159 -3.85 -2.21 -8.68
C PHE A 159 -2.95 -3.28 -8.04
N GLY A 160 -2.18 -2.92 -7.01
CA GLY A 160 -1.22 -3.80 -6.38
C GLY A 160 -1.87 -5.03 -5.75
N ALA A 161 -1.14 -6.16 -5.73
CA ALA A 161 -1.64 -7.44 -5.24
C ALA A 161 -3.01 -7.79 -5.84
N VAL A 162 -3.12 -7.72 -7.17
CA VAL A 162 -4.34 -8.01 -7.94
C VAL A 162 -5.53 -7.14 -7.50
N GLY A 163 -5.28 -5.84 -7.32
CA GLY A 163 -6.32 -4.85 -6.99
C GLY A 163 -6.79 -4.87 -5.54
N THR A 164 -6.02 -5.47 -4.62
CA THR A 164 -6.38 -5.54 -3.20
C THR A 164 -6.74 -4.18 -2.59
N PRO A 165 -5.99 -3.07 -2.84
CA PRO A 165 -6.35 -1.76 -2.30
C PRO A 165 -7.73 -1.26 -2.73
N ILE A 166 -8.14 -1.54 -3.97
CA ILE A 166 -9.48 -1.17 -4.46
C ILE A 166 -10.54 -2.13 -3.93
N LEU A 167 -10.33 -3.43 -4.08
CA LEU A 167 -11.31 -4.48 -3.73
C LEU A 167 -11.54 -4.60 -2.22
N VAL A 168 -10.51 -4.36 -1.40
CA VAL A 168 -10.59 -4.50 0.06
C VAL A 168 -10.60 -3.14 0.74
N GLY A 169 -9.77 -2.20 0.29
CA GLY A 169 -9.66 -0.89 0.92
C GLY A 169 -10.85 0.03 0.60
N VAL A 170 -11.18 0.19 -0.68
CA VAL A 170 -12.24 1.10 -1.12
C VAL A 170 -13.61 0.44 -1.07
N ASP A 171 -13.80 -0.67 -1.79
CA ASP A 171 -15.12 -1.31 -1.97
C ASP A 171 -15.75 -1.73 -0.64
N LYS A 172 -15.03 -2.54 0.16
CA LYS A 172 -15.53 -2.97 1.47
C LYS A 172 -15.67 -1.82 2.46
N GLY A 173 -14.86 -0.77 2.35
CA GLY A 173 -14.91 0.41 3.21
C GLY A 173 -16.18 1.25 3.00
N LEU A 174 -16.70 1.29 1.77
CA LEU A 174 -17.89 2.04 1.41
C LEU A 174 -19.17 1.18 1.39
N SER A 175 -19.02 -0.15 1.38
CA SER A 175 -20.12 -1.11 1.36
C SER A 175 -21.07 -0.93 2.56
N GLY A 176 -22.38 -0.90 2.28
CA GLY A 176 -23.42 -0.84 3.32
C GLY A 176 -23.75 0.56 3.87
N SER A 177 -23.12 1.63 3.39
CA SER A 177 -23.56 2.99 3.77
C SER A 177 -24.67 3.49 2.84
N ALA A 178 -25.83 3.83 3.44
CA ALA A 178 -26.96 4.42 2.71
C ALA A 178 -26.57 5.75 2.04
N ALA A 179 -25.64 6.49 2.65
CA ALA A 179 -25.09 7.74 2.09
C ALA A 179 -24.24 7.49 0.83
N ALA A 180 -23.35 6.49 0.81
CA ALA A 180 -22.59 6.18 -0.41
C ALA A 180 -23.49 5.63 -1.51
N GLN A 181 -24.53 4.84 -1.17
CA GLN A 181 -25.50 4.34 -2.15
C GLN A 181 -26.33 5.47 -2.78
N SER A 182 -26.62 6.55 -2.05
CA SER A 182 -27.34 7.71 -2.60
C SER A 182 -26.49 8.61 -3.52
N LEU A 183 -25.16 8.47 -3.46
CA LEU A 183 -24.18 9.23 -4.24
C LEU A 183 -23.52 8.41 -5.35
N ALA A 184 -23.73 7.08 -5.36
CA ALA A 184 -23.32 6.19 -6.43
C ALA A 184 -24.21 6.47 -7.65
N VAL A 185 -23.63 7.10 -8.68
CA VAL A 185 -24.25 7.32 -9.99
C VAL A 185 -24.31 6.03 -10.78
#